data_AF-A0A7M7N0P5-F1
#
_entry.id   AF-A0A7M7N0P5-F1
#
_cell.length_a   1.000
_cell.length_b   1.000
_cell.length_c   1.000
_cell.angle_alpha   90.00
_cell.angle_beta   90.00
_cell.angle_gamma   90.00
#
_symmetry.space_group_name_H-M   'P 1'
#
loop_
_entity.id
_entity.type
_entity.pdbx_description
1 polymer ?
#
loop_
_entity_poly.entity_id
_entity_poly.type
_entity_poly.pdbx_seq_one_letter_code
_entity_poly.pdbx_strand_id
1 'polypeptide(L)'
;MKYLSVLLVAACVVSSLSMSFIDFDDDWNQWKNEHGKRYLSDEEEASRRLIWQKNLDIVIKHNLKYDLGHFTYDLGMNQFADLKNEEFVSLMNGFRGNSSKATRGSTFLPPSNVFDLPTMVDWRTKGYVTPVKNQLQCGSCWAFSATGSLEGQHFKKTGKLVSLSEQNLVDCSGKEGNMGCEGGLMDQAFQYILDVGGIDTEMSYPYTAMDGQCHFNKANIGATDTGYTDVTTGSESALQMAVASVGPISVAIDASHQSFQLYKSGVYNEPACSSTLLDHGVLAVGYGTSSDGTDYWIVKNSWGAAWGMNGYLWMSRNKDNQCGIATKASYPLV
;
A
#
# COMPACT_ATOMS: atom_id res chain seq x y z
N MET A 1 26.35 4.68 -90.21
CA MET A 1 26.80 4.77 -88.81
C MET A 1 25.59 5.13 -87.96
N LYS A 2 24.94 4.13 -87.35
CA LYS A 2 23.75 4.33 -86.49
C LYS A 2 24.12 3.85 -85.08
N TYR A 3 23.98 4.76 -84.13
CA TYR A 3 24.30 4.58 -82.71
C TYR A 3 23.34 3.59 -82.05
N LEU A 4 23.89 2.64 -81.29
CA LEU A 4 23.16 1.71 -80.45
C LEU A 4 23.17 2.27 -79.02
N SER A 5 22.07 2.86 -78.59
CA SER A 5 21.90 3.35 -77.21
C SER A 5 21.31 2.23 -76.36
N VAL A 6 22.12 1.68 -75.46
CA VAL A 6 21.68 0.72 -74.43
C VAL A 6 21.11 1.52 -73.25
N LEU A 7 19.80 1.41 -73.03
CA LEU A 7 19.12 1.91 -71.84
C LEU A 7 19.25 0.88 -70.71
N LEU A 8 20.09 1.17 -69.72
CA LEU A 8 20.09 0.49 -68.43
C LEU A 8 18.88 1.00 -67.62
N VAL A 9 17.90 0.13 -67.38
CA VAL A 9 16.84 0.39 -66.39
C VAL A 9 17.32 -0.16 -65.05
N ALA A 10 17.76 0.73 -64.17
CA ALA A 10 18.04 0.39 -62.78
C ALA A 10 16.70 0.29 -62.02
N ALA A 11 16.28 -0.94 -61.72
CA ALA A 11 15.16 -1.19 -60.83
C ALA A 11 15.61 -1.02 -59.37
N CYS A 12 15.30 0.13 -58.77
CA CYS A 12 15.42 0.31 -57.33
C CYS A 12 14.31 -0.50 -56.62
N VAL A 13 14.68 -1.64 -56.06
CA VAL A 13 13.81 -2.38 -55.13
C VAL A 13 13.85 -1.65 -53.79
N VAL A 14 12.80 -0.88 -53.49
CA VAL A 14 12.59 -0.33 -52.16
C VAL A 14 11.98 -1.43 -51.31
N SER A 15 12.80 -2.15 -50.55
CA SER A 15 12.34 -3.07 -49.52
C SER A 15 11.77 -2.26 -48.37
N SER A 16 10.44 -2.16 -48.30
CA SER A 16 9.72 -1.64 -47.13
C SER A 16 9.94 -2.60 -45.95
N LEU A 17 10.80 -2.20 -45.02
CA LEU A 17 10.82 -2.78 -43.68
C LEU A 17 9.49 -2.45 -43.02
N SER A 18 8.56 -3.41 -43.03
CA SER A 18 7.40 -3.35 -42.15
C SER A 18 7.92 -3.36 -40.71
N MET A 19 7.83 -2.22 -40.02
CA MET A 19 7.93 -2.21 -38.57
C MET A 19 6.81 -3.11 -38.06
N SER A 20 7.14 -4.31 -37.61
CA SER A 20 6.20 -5.14 -36.87
C SER A 20 5.84 -4.34 -35.61
N PHE A 21 4.66 -3.72 -35.60
CA PHE A 21 4.07 -3.28 -34.34
C PHE A 21 3.98 -4.53 -33.47
N ILE A 22 4.64 -4.50 -32.30
CA ILE A 22 4.50 -5.58 -31.33
C ILE A 22 3.02 -5.60 -30.96
N ASP A 23 2.35 -6.68 -31.34
CA ASP A 23 0.95 -6.89 -31.03
C ASP A 23 0.83 -7.42 -29.60
N PHE A 24 0.07 -6.70 -28.79
CA PHE A 24 -0.21 -7.04 -27.39
C PHE A 24 -1.69 -7.41 -27.18
N ASP A 25 -2.42 -7.76 -28.25
CA ASP A 25 -3.85 -8.13 -28.19
C ASP A 25 -4.08 -9.28 -27.20
N ASP A 26 -3.29 -10.36 -27.32
CA ASP A 26 -3.42 -11.54 -26.47
C ASP A 26 -3.09 -11.23 -25.00
N ASP A 27 -1.97 -10.53 -24.75
CA ASP A 27 -1.55 -10.14 -23.39
C ASP A 27 -2.59 -9.23 -22.71
N TRP A 28 -3.13 -8.26 -23.45
CA TRP A 28 -4.18 -7.37 -22.95
C TRP A 28 -5.45 -8.13 -22.59
N ASN A 29 -5.90 -9.03 -23.46
CA ASN A 29 -7.10 -9.82 -23.23
C ASN A 29 -6.92 -10.79 -22.06
N GLN A 30 -5.75 -11.42 -21.94
CA GLN A 30 -5.41 -12.26 -20.80
C GLN A 30 -5.44 -11.45 -19.50
N TRP A 31 -4.74 -10.31 -19.44
CA TRP A 31 -4.69 -9.45 -18.27
C TRP A 31 -6.09 -8.96 -17.84
N LYS A 32 -6.94 -8.55 -18.80
CA LYS A 32 -8.33 -8.18 -18.50
C LYS A 32 -9.10 -9.33 -17.86
N ASN A 33 -8.96 -10.54 -18.39
CA ASN A 33 -9.64 -11.72 -17.87
C ASN A 33 -9.16 -12.08 -16.46
N GLU A 34 -7.85 -12.06 -16.24
CA GLU A 34 -7.23 -12.35 -14.93
C GLU A 34 -7.69 -11.37 -13.84
N HIS A 35 -7.85 -10.09 -14.19
CA HIS A 35 -8.26 -9.05 -13.24
C HIS A 35 -9.75 -8.68 -13.32
N GLY A 36 -10.55 -9.42 -14.09
CA GLY A 36 -11.99 -9.21 -14.22
C GLY A 36 -12.37 -7.83 -14.78
N LYS A 37 -11.53 -7.24 -15.63
CA LYS A 37 -11.70 -5.88 -16.16
C LYS A 37 -12.80 -5.82 -17.21
N ARG A 38 -13.68 -4.83 -17.07
CA ARG A 38 -14.76 -4.52 -17.99
C ARG A 38 -14.85 -3.01 -18.14
N TYR A 39 -15.01 -2.55 -19.37
CA TYR A 39 -15.07 -1.14 -19.72
C TYR A 39 -16.44 -0.80 -20.32
N LEU A 40 -16.88 0.44 -20.17
CA LEU A 40 -18.21 0.88 -20.58
C LEU A 40 -18.32 1.10 -22.09
N SER A 41 -17.20 1.41 -22.74
CA SER A 41 -17.15 1.59 -24.19
C SER A 41 -15.80 1.17 -24.78
N ASP A 42 -15.77 0.96 -26.09
CA ASP A 42 -14.55 0.63 -26.83
C ASP A 42 -13.52 1.78 -26.75
N GLU A 43 -13.97 3.04 -26.67
CA GLU A 43 -13.10 4.19 -26.47
C GLU A 43 -12.44 4.19 -25.09
N GLU A 44 -13.17 3.84 -24.04
CA GLU A 44 -12.60 3.66 -22.70
C GLU A 44 -11.58 2.52 -22.73
N GLU A 45 -11.95 1.37 -23.29
CA GLU A 45 -11.05 0.22 -23.38
C GLU A 45 -9.75 0.56 -24.13
N ALA A 46 -9.85 1.25 -25.27
CA ALA A 46 -8.68 1.68 -26.04
C ALA A 46 -7.78 2.63 -25.23
N SER A 47 -8.38 3.57 -24.48
CA SER A 47 -7.65 4.47 -23.58
C SER A 47 -6.93 3.71 -22.45
N ARG A 48 -7.64 2.76 -21.82
CA ARG A 48 -7.12 1.91 -20.73
C ARG A 48 -5.98 1.02 -21.21
N ARG A 49 -6.12 0.46 -22.41
CA ARG A 49 -5.07 -0.33 -23.06
C ARG A 49 -3.81 0.49 -23.31
N LEU A 50 -3.92 1.74 -23.77
CA LEU A 50 -2.77 2.62 -23.97
C LEU A 50 -2.04 2.94 -22.65
N ILE A 51 -2.78 3.09 -21.54
CA ILE A 51 -2.20 3.25 -20.21
C ILE A 51 -1.49 1.97 -19.78
N TRP A 52 -2.13 0.82 -19.97
CA TRP A 52 -1.54 -0.49 -19.69
C TRP A 52 -0.25 -0.74 -20.45
N GLN A 53 -0.18 -0.40 -21.74
CA GLN A 53 1.04 -0.52 -22.54
C GLN A 53 2.17 0.38 -22.02
N LYS A 54 1.85 1.60 -21.57
CA LYS A 54 2.82 2.51 -20.96
C LYS A 54 3.35 1.95 -19.63
N ASN A 55 2.47 1.40 -18.80
CA ASN A 55 2.87 0.76 -17.55
C ASN A 55 3.71 -0.50 -17.81
N LEU A 56 3.40 -1.28 -18.84
CA LEU A 56 4.21 -2.42 -19.27
C LEU A 56 5.63 -2.00 -19.67
N ASP A 57 5.77 -0.94 -20.48
CA ASP A 57 7.08 -0.39 -20.87
C ASP A 57 7.90 0.05 -19.64
N ILE A 58 7.26 0.62 -18.63
CA ILE A 58 7.89 1.00 -17.35
C ILE A 58 8.37 -0.24 -16.59
N VAL A 59 7.52 -1.27 -16.47
CA VAL A 59 7.89 -2.54 -15.84
C VAL A 59 9.11 -3.15 -16.53
N ILE A 60 9.10 -3.24 -17.87
CA ILE A 60 10.20 -3.80 -18.65
C ILE A 60 11.50 -3.01 -18.41
N LYS A 61 11.46 -1.67 -18.54
CA LYS A 61 12.65 -0.81 -18.37
C LYS A 61 13.20 -0.85 -16.94
N HIS A 62 12.32 -0.89 -15.94
CA HIS A 62 12.73 -1.02 -14.55
C HIS A 62 13.38 -2.38 -14.30
N ASN A 63 12.74 -3.46 -14.75
CA ASN A 63 13.22 -4.81 -14.47
C ASN A 63 14.54 -5.12 -15.18
N LEU A 64 14.81 -4.54 -16.35
CA LEU A 64 16.14 -4.57 -16.97
C LEU A 64 17.23 -3.97 -16.06
N LYS A 65 16.91 -2.91 -15.31
CA LYS A 65 17.84 -2.29 -14.36
C LYS A 65 17.94 -3.10 -13.07
N TYR A 66 16.85 -3.72 -12.62
CA TYR A 66 16.86 -4.68 -11.52
C TYR A 66 17.78 -5.88 -11.81
N ASP A 67 17.67 -6.47 -13.00
CA ASP A 67 18.52 -7.61 -13.43
C ASP A 67 20.01 -7.24 -13.50
N LEU A 68 20.32 -5.96 -13.72
CA LEU A 68 21.67 -5.40 -13.68
C LEU A 68 22.13 -4.99 -12.26
N GLY A 69 21.31 -5.21 -11.24
CA GLY A 69 21.61 -4.90 -9.84
C GLY A 69 21.48 -3.42 -9.46
N HIS A 70 20.84 -2.59 -10.29
CA HIS A 70 20.63 -1.17 -9.97
C HIS A 70 19.46 -0.92 -9.00
N PHE A 71 18.52 -1.87 -8.91
CA PHE A 71 17.39 -1.83 -7.98
C PHE A 71 17.35 -3.10 -7.14
N THR A 72 16.76 -2.99 -5.95
CA THR A 72 16.57 -4.07 -4.97
C THR A 72 15.19 -4.73 -5.04
N TYR A 73 14.36 -4.31 -6.00
CA TYR A 73 12.98 -4.76 -6.18
C TYR A 73 12.63 -4.85 -7.67
N ASP A 74 11.60 -5.63 -8.00
CA ASP A 74 11.02 -5.72 -9.34
C ASP A 74 9.59 -5.15 -9.37
N LEU A 75 9.17 -4.74 -10.56
CA LEU A 75 7.81 -4.32 -10.85
C LEU A 75 7.06 -5.44 -11.58
N GLY A 76 5.73 -5.37 -11.55
CA GLY A 76 4.87 -6.31 -12.25
C GLY A 76 3.56 -5.68 -12.66
N MET A 77 2.99 -6.21 -13.75
CA MET A 77 1.61 -5.90 -14.13
C MET A 77 0.67 -6.47 -13.07
N ASN A 78 -0.17 -5.62 -12.49
CA ASN A 78 -1.15 -5.98 -11.48
C ASN A 78 -2.51 -5.36 -11.83
N GLN A 79 -3.50 -5.47 -10.94
CA GLN A 79 -4.87 -4.98 -11.19
C GLN A 79 -4.99 -3.46 -11.40
N PHE A 80 -3.93 -2.69 -11.11
CA PHE A 80 -3.89 -1.23 -11.29
C PHE A 80 -3.15 -0.80 -12.56
N ALA A 81 -2.68 -1.74 -13.37
CA ALA A 81 -1.86 -1.42 -14.52
C ALA A 81 -2.60 -0.68 -15.65
N ASP A 82 -3.93 -0.59 -15.65
CA ASP A 82 -4.71 0.24 -16.57
C ASP A 82 -5.04 1.65 -16.04
N LEU A 83 -4.50 2.01 -14.87
CA LEU A 83 -4.68 3.33 -14.26
C LEU A 83 -3.45 4.20 -14.48
N LYS A 84 -3.69 5.50 -14.72
CA LYS A 84 -2.61 6.50 -14.62
C LYS A 84 -2.21 6.62 -13.14
N ASN A 85 -0.98 7.02 -12.89
CA ASN A 85 -0.50 7.12 -11.51
C ASN A 85 -1.28 8.17 -10.70
N GLU A 86 -1.64 9.31 -11.30
CA GLU A 86 -2.43 10.34 -10.62
C GLU A 86 -3.85 9.86 -10.29
N GLU A 87 -4.44 9.07 -11.21
CA GLU A 87 -5.73 8.42 -10.99
C GLU A 87 -5.66 7.37 -9.89
N PHE A 88 -4.60 6.55 -9.90
CA PHE A 88 -4.34 5.54 -8.89
C PHE A 88 -4.21 6.16 -7.50
N VAL A 89 -3.39 7.20 -7.35
CA VAL A 89 -3.20 7.93 -6.09
C VAL A 89 -4.53 8.51 -5.61
N SER A 90 -5.29 9.14 -6.51
CA SER A 90 -6.59 9.73 -6.13
C SER A 90 -7.64 8.71 -5.69
N LEU A 91 -7.56 7.45 -6.16
CA LEU A 91 -8.54 6.40 -5.84
C LEU A 91 -8.14 5.56 -4.62
N MET A 92 -6.84 5.33 -4.45
CA MET A 92 -6.31 4.30 -3.52
C MET A 92 -5.65 4.90 -2.28
N ASN A 93 -5.21 6.15 -2.33
CA ASN A 93 -4.57 6.83 -1.21
C ASN A 93 -5.62 7.66 -0.45
N GLY A 94 -5.37 7.93 0.84
CA GLY A 94 -6.40 8.48 1.73
C GLY A 94 -5.90 8.85 3.12
N PHE A 95 -4.59 8.82 3.36
CA PHE A 95 -4.05 9.33 4.61
C PHE A 95 -4.09 10.86 4.62
N ARG A 96 -4.48 11.44 5.75
CA ARG A 96 -4.55 12.90 5.95
C ARG A 96 -3.86 13.29 7.24
N GLY A 97 -2.57 13.58 7.15
CA GLY A 97 -1.73 13.94 8.30
C GLY A 97 -1.98 15.33 8.90
N ASN A 98 -2.63 16.23 8.16
CA ASN A 98 -2.96 17.58 8.62
C ASN A 98 -4.38 17.63 9.19
N SER A 99 -4.55 17.16 10.42
CA SER A 99 -5.79 17.36 11.17
C SER A 99 -5.75 18.65 11.99
N SER A 100 -6.84 19.40 11.97
CA SER A 100 -7.04 20.58 12.83
C SER A 100 -7.43 20.20 14.27
N LYS A 101 -7.74 18.92 14.52
CA LYS A 101 -8.12 18.42 15.85
C LYS A 101 -6.92 17.80 16.53
N ALA A 102 -6.59 18.34 17.70
CA ALA A 102 -5.56 17.78 18.56
C ALA A 102 -5.95 16.35 18.98
N THR A 103 -5.07 15.41 18.70
CA THR A 103 -5.14 14.04 19.21
C THR A 103 -4.60 14.02 20.65
N ARG A 104 -5.08 13.08 21.47
CA ARG A 104 -4.69 12.90 22.87
C ARG A 104 -3.68 11.76 23.04
N GLY A 105 -3.01 11.38 21.96
CA GLY A 105 -2.00 10.33 21.96
C GLY A 105 -0.89 10.62 22.96
N SER A 106 -0.43 9.57 23.63
CA SER A 106 0.80 9.62 24.43
C SER A 106 2.02 9.46 23.52
N THR A 107 3.21 9.88 23.94
CA THR A 107 4.44 9.61 23.18
C THR A 107 5.06 8.29 23.64
N PHE A 108 5.48 7.45 22.70
CA PHE A 108 6.19 6.23 22.97
C PHE A 108 7.54 6.56 23.62
N LEU A 109 7.74 6.02 24.81
CA LEU A 109 9.03 6.05 25.48
C LEU A 109 9.67 4.68 25.30
N PRO A 110 10.73 4.56 24.50
CA PRO A 110 11.41 3.29 24.33
C PRO A 110 11.93 2.79 25.68
N PRO A 111 11.80 1.49 25.99
CA PRO A 111 12.30 0.98 27.25
C PRO A 111 13.82 1.16 27.30
N SER A 112 14.33 1.80 28.36
CA SER A 112 15.75 2.11 28.54
C SER A 112 16.70 0.90 28.62
N ASN A 113 16.14 -0.31 28.67
CA ASN A 113 16.85 -1.56 28.97
C ASN A 113 16.81 -2.56 27.80
N VAL A 114 16.31 -2.16 26.63
CA VAL A 114 16.28 -3.00 25.43
C VAL A 114 17.55 -2.71 24.63
N PHE A 115 18.62 -3.45 24.94
CA PHE A 115 19.90 -3.32 24.24
C PHE A 115 19.98 -4.23 23.01
N ASP A 116 19.30 -5.39 23.03
CA ASP A 116 19.31 -6.36 21.94
C ASP A 116 17.89 -6.64 21.45
N LEU A 117 17.51 -5.97 20.35
CA LEU A 117 16.30 -6.31 19.63
C LEU A 117 16.51 -7.61 18.84
N PRO A 118 15.46 -8.45 18.65
CA PRO A 118 15.53 -9.54 17.69
C PRO A 118 15.95 -9.01 16.32
N THR A 119 16.84 -9.72 15.63
CA THR A 119 17.29 -9.34 14.28
C THR A 119 16.18 -9.40 13.25
N MET A 120 15.16 -10.23 13.50
CA MET A 120 13.97 -10.37 12.67
C MET A 120 12.73 -10.51 13.54
N VAL A 121 11.66 -9.83 13.14
CA VAL A 121 10.32 -9.95 13.71
C VAL A 121 9.34 -10.14 12.57
N ASP A 122 8.46 -11.12 12.67
CA ASP A 122 7.36 -11.33 11.72
C ASP A 122 6.09 -11.76 12.46
N TRP A 123 5.20 -10.79 12.70
CA TRP A 123 3.96 -10.98 13.43
C TRP A 123 2.94 -11.86 12.70
N ARG A 124 3.09 -12.05 11.38
CA ARG A 124 2.22 -12.94 10.57
C ARG A 124 2.36 -14.38 11.04
N THR A 125 3.58 -14.78 11.40
CA THR A 125 3.89 -16.14 11.88
C THR A 125 3.48 -16.38 13.34
N LYS A 126 3.04 -15.33 14.05
CA LYS A 126 2.72 -15.36 15.48
C LYS A 126 1.22 -15.23 15.78
N GLY A 127 0.38 -15.12 14.75
CA GLY A 127 -1.08 -15.01 14.91
C GLY A 127 -1.61 -13.60 15.18
N TYR A 128 -0.78 -12.57 15.03
CA TYR A 128 -1.14 -11.17 15.33
C TYR A 128 -1.78 -10.44 14.14
N VAL A 129 -1.81 -11.06 12.96
CA VAL A 129 -2.15 -10.39 11.71
C VAL A 129 -3.28 -11.16 11.02
N THR A 130 -4.40 -10.48 10.80
CA THR A 130 -5.53 -10.98 9.99
C THR A 130 -5.14 -11.14 8.51
N PRO A 131 -5.94 -11.84 7.68
CA PRO A 131 -5.74 -11.86 6.23
C PRO A 131 -5.63 -10.45 5.62
N VAL A 132 -4.96 -10.34 4.47
CA VAL A 132 -4.94 -9.08 3.70
C VAL A 132 -6.35 -8.79 3.21
N LYS A 133 -6.82 -7.56 3.46
CA LYS A 133 -8.11 -7.05 3.00
C LYS A 133 -7.93 -6.17 1.74
N ASN A 134 -9.03 -5.64 1.22
CA ASN A 134 -9.04 -4.75 0.04
C ASN A 134 -9.96 -3.56 0.26
N GLN A 135 -9.41 -2.34 0.28
CA GLN A 135 -10.15 -1.09 0.42
C GLN A 135 -10.93 -0.68 -0.84
N LEU A 136 -10.66 -1.34 -1.98
CA LEU A 136 -11.29 -1.00 -3.26
C LEU A 136 -11.10 0.50 -3.60
N GLN A 137 -12.06 1.13 -4.27
CA GLN A 137 -11.98 2.54 -4.69
C GLN A 137 -12.52 3.49 -3.61
N CYS A 138 -11.92 3.42 -2.42
CA CYS A 138 -12.25 4.27 -1.29
C CYS A 138 -10.96 4.63 -0.55
N GLY A 139 -10.71 5.92 -0.30
CA GLY A 139 -9.53 6.45 0.41
C GLY A 139 -9.55 6.15 1.92
N SER A 140 -9.74 4.88 2.29
CA SER A 140 -9.94 4.41 3.66
C SER A 140 -8.74 3.63 4.21
N CYS A 141 -7.57 3.72 3.58
CA CYS A 141 -6.35 3.08 4.04
C CYS A 141 -6.01 3.38 5.52
N TRP A 142 -6.36 4.57 6.00
CA TRP A 142 -6.27 4.95 7.41
C TRP A 142 -7.10 4.03 8.33
N ALA A 143 -8.30 3.61 7.91
CA ALA A 143 -9.15 2.71 8.68
C ALA A 143 -8.55 1.31 8.72
N PHE A 144 -8.05 0.78 7.59
CA PHE A 144 -7.37 -0.52 7.51
C PHE A 144 -6.07 -0.56 8.32
N SER A 145 -5.31 0.53 8.33
CA SER A 145 -4.12 0.67 9.15
C SER A 145 -4.47 0.64 10.65
N ALA A 146 -5.52 1.38 11.05
CA ALA A 146 -5.98 1.43 12.43
C ALA A 146 -6.54 0.08 12.92
N THR A 147 -7.45 -0.55 12.16
CA THR A 147 -7.99 -1.87 12.50
C THR A 147 -6.86 -2.89 12.61
N GLY A 148 -5.96 -2.98 11.62
CA GLY A 148 -4.86 -3.94 11.64
C GLY A 148 -3.94 -3.83 12.85
N SER A 149 -3.71 -2.61 13.35
CA SER A 149 -2.93 -2.36 14.57
C SER A 149 -3.71 -2.81 15.82
N LEU A 150 -4.99 -2.42 15.92
CA LEU A 150 -5.86 -2.82 17.04
C LEU A 150 -6.10 -4.34 17.09
N GLU A 151 -6.25 -5.01 15.95
CA GLU A 151 -6.35 -6.47 15.84
C GLU A 151 -5.14 -7.15 16.48
N GLY A 152 -3.94 -6.67 16.19
CA GLY A 152 -2.70 -7.19 16.76
C GLY A 152 -2.59 -6.95 18.28
N GLN A 153 -2.98 -5.76 18.75
CA GLN A 153 -2.97 -5.44 20.18
C GLN A 153 -4.05 -6.22 20.95
N HIS A 154 -5.22 -6.42 20.34
CA HIS A 154 -6.28 -7.25 20.90
C HIS A 154 -5.81 -8.70 21.03
N PHE A 155 -5.21 -9.26 19.98
CA PHE A 155 -4.63 -10.61 20.02
C PHE A 155 -3.57 -10.75 21.11
N LYS A 156 -2.67 -9.77 21.25
CA LYS A 156 -1.64 -9.77 22.30
C LYS A 156 -2.24 -9.92 23.70
N LYS A 157 -3.34 -9.24 23.97
CA LYS A 157 -3.98 -9.21 25.30
C LYS A 157 -4.88 -10.41 25.55
N THR A 158 -5.62 -10.86 24.55
CA THR A 158 -6.70 -11.84 24.73
C THR A 158 -6.36 -13.23 24.20
N GLY A 159 -5.34 -13.34 23.34
CA GLY A 159 -5.03 -14.55 22.58
C GLY A 159 -6.04 -14.87 21.47
N LYS A 160 -6.99 -13.97 21.18
CA LYS A 160 -8.02 -14.17 20.15
C LYS A 160 -7.83 -13.16 19.03
N LEU A 161 -7.67 -13.65 17.81
CA LEU A 161 -7.55 -12.80 16.64
C LEU A 161 -8.95 -12.57 16.08
N VAL A 162 -9.38 -11.32 16.04
CA VAL A 162 -10.72 -10.92 15.60
C VAL A 162 -10.55 -9.94 14.47
N SER A 163 -11.20 -10.14 13.33
CA SER A 163 -11.22 -9.15 12.24
C SER A 163 -12.16 -8.01 12.63
N LEU A 164 -11.66 -6.78 12.66
CA LEU A 164 -12.41 -5.59 13.06
C LEU A 164 -12.95 -4.83 11.84
N SER A 165 -14.02 -4.06 12.03
CA SER A 165 -14.74 -3.38 10.95
C SER A 165 -14.09 -2.06 10.55
N GLU A 166 -13.55 -1.97 9.33
CA GLU A 166 -13.16 -0.67 8.77
C GLU A 166 -14.37 0.23 8.49
N GLN A 167 -15.51 -0.37 8.10
CA GLN A 167 -16.73 0.39 7.78
C GLN A 167 -17.26 1.16 8.98
N ASN A 168 -17.17 0.57 10.18
CA ASN A 168 -17.50 1.26 11.41
C ASN A 168 -16.67 2.56 11.54
N LEU A 169 -15.38 2.53 11.22
CA LEU A 169 -14.54 3.73 11.28
C LEU A 169 -14.93 4.73 10.20
N VAL A 170 -15.08 4.26 8.95
CA VAL A 170 -15.49 5.09 7.79
C VAL A 170 -16.76 5.86 8.09
N ASP A 171 -17.79 5.20 8.63
CA ASP A 171 -19.12 5.78 8.82
C ASP A 171 -19.23 6.62 10.11
N CYS A 172 -18.46 6.30 11.15
CA CYS A 172 -18.72 6.81 12.50
C CYS A 172 -17.70 7.82 13.03
N SER A 173 -16.46 7.84 12.52
CA SER A 173 -15.37 8.63 13.12
C SER A 173 -15.25 10.07 12.58
N GLY A 174 -16.30 10.55 11.91
CA GLY A 174 -16.33 11.91 11.35
C GLY A 174 -16.26 13.01 12.43
N LYS A 175 -16.75 12.73 13.64
CA LYS A 175 -16.67 13.66 14.77
C LYS A 175 -15.24 13.85 15.28
N GLU A 176 -14.35 12.89 15.06
CA GLU A 176 -12.95 12.92 15.44
C GLU A 176 -12.08 13.55 14.32
N GLY A 177 -12.65 13.66 13.12
CA GLY A 177 -12.14 14.45 11.99
C GLY A 177 -11.71 13.62 10.78
N ASN A 178 -11.99 12.31 10.78
CA ASN A 178 -11.90 11.51 9.56
C ASN A 178 -13.01 11.91 8.57
N MET A 179 -12.80 11.67 7.29
CA MET A 179 -13.73 12.04 6.22
C MET A 179 -14.09 10.82 5.37
N GLY A 180 -14.26 9.66 6.01
CA GLY A 180 -14.68 8.43 5.35
C GLY A 180 -13.75 8.05 4.18
N CYS A 181 -14.32 7.89 2.99
CA CYS A 181 -13.58 7.62 1.75
C CYS A 181 -12.78 8.80 1.22
N GLU A 182 -12.98 10.02 1.71
CA GLU A 182 -12.14 11.20 1.42
C GLU A 182 -10.91 11.31 2.35
N GLY A 183 -10.64 10.27 3.13
CA GLY A 183 -9.41 10.12 3.90
C GLY A 183 -9.50 10.44 5.38
N GLY A 184 -8.43 10.15 6.10
CA GLY A 184 -8.39 10.19 7.55
C GLY A 184 -7.03 9.88 8.16
N LEU A 185 -6.99 9.79 9.47
CA LEU A 185 -5.81 9.57 10.29
C LEU A 185 -6.07 8.46 11.32
N MET A 186 -5.13 7.53 11.46
CA MET A 186 -5.24 6.39 12.38
C MET A 186 -5.50 6.83 13.82
N ASP A 187 -4.84 7.89 14.29
CA ASP A 187 -5.03 8.43 15.64
C ASP A 187 -6.47 8.91 15.90
N GLN A 188 -7.14 9.47 14.88
CA GLN A 188 -8.55 9.88 14.98
C GLN A 188 -9.46 8.66 15.04
N ALA A 189 -9.10 7.58 14.34
CA ALA A 189 -9.79 6.30 14.45
C ALA A 189 -9.65 5.72 15.87
N PHE A 190 -8.44 5.68 16.43
CA PHE A 190 -8.19 5.24 17.80
C PHE A 190 -8.96 6.10 18.82
N GLN A 191 -8.95 7.42 18.62
CA GLN A 191 -9.73 8.35 19.46
C GLN A 191 -11.24 8.03 19.41
N TYR A 192 -11.79 7.74 18.24
CA TYR A 192 -13.19 7.35 18.09
C TYR A 192 -13.51 6.08 18.89
N ILE A 193 -12.68 5.04 18.73
CA ILE A 193 -12.88 3.74 19.41
C ILE A 193 -12.84 3.92 20.92
N LEU A 194 -11.90 4.74 21.42
CA LEU A 194 -11.82 5.12 22.82
C LEU A 194 -13.09 5.84 23.30
N ASP A 195 -13.57 6.84 22.55
CA ASP A 195 -14.70 7.69 22.94
C ASP A 195 -16.04 6.93 22.97
N VAL A 196 -16.25 5.97 22.06
CA VAL A 196 -17.48 5.17 22.02
C VAL A 196 -17.38 3.87 22.83
N GLY A 197 -16.17 3.49 23.24
CA GLY A 197 -15.87 2.33 24.07
C GLY A 197 -15.76 1.01 23.33
N GLY A 198 -15.44 1.03 22.03
CA GLY A 198 -15.23 -0.19 21.23
C GLY A 198 -15.44 -0.02 19.74
N ILE A 199 -15.22 -1.10 19.01
CA ILE A 199 -15.40 -1.20 17.55
C ILE A 199 -16.07 -2.53 17.20
N ASP A 200 -16.98 -2.50 16.22
CA ASP A 200 -17.65 -3.70 15.70
C ASP A 200 -16.65 -4.66 15.02
N THR A 201 -17.03 -5.93 14.93
CA THR A 201 -16.31 -6.91 14.09
C THR A 201 -16.59 -6.69 12.60
N GLU A 202 -15.68 -7.12 11.74
CA GLU A 202 -15.90 -7.15 10.28
C GLU A 202 -17.17 -7.94 9.92
N MET A 203 -17.46 -9.01 10.66
CA MET A 203 -18.63 -9.86 10.39
C MET A 203 -19.95 -9.15 10.70
N SER A 204 -19.99 -8.34 11.75
CA SER A 204 -21.20 -7.64 12.18
C SER A 204 -21.43 -6.33 11.44
N TYR A 205 -20.36 -5.71 10.95
CA TYR A 205 -20.41 -4.48 10.17
C TYR A 205 -19.44 -4.57 8.98
N PRO A 206 -19.85 -5.24 7.89
CA PRO A 206 -18.97 -5.52 6.75
C PRO A 206 -18.56 -4.27 5.97
N TYR A 207 -17.37 -4.32 5.39
CA TYR A 207 -16.84 -3.28 4.52
C TYR A 207 -17.61 -3.14 3.19
N THR A 208 -17.98 -1.91 2.83
CA THR A 208 -18.76 -1.59 1.62
C THR A 208 -18.03 -0.67 0.64
N ALA A 209 -16.85 -0.16 1.01
CA ALA A 209 -16.04 0.76 0.19
C ALA A 209 -16.77 2.02 -0.27
N MET A 210 -17.69 2.52 0.54
CA MET A 210 -18.39 3.78 0.34
C MET A 210 -18.78 4.38 1.69
N ASP A 211 -19.03 5.69 1.73
CA ASP A 211 -19.55 6.33 2.92
C ASP A 211 -20.98 5.89 3.20
N GLY A 212 -21.25 5.53 4.46
CA GLY A 212 -22.55 5.12 4.95
C GLY A 212 -23.02 5.92 6.16
N GLN A 213 -24.19 5.55 6.68
CA GLN A 213 -24.62 6.04 7.99
C GLN A 213 -24.00 5.19 9.10
N CYS A 214 -23.61 5.83 10.19
CA CYS A 214 -23.04 5.12 11.33
C CYS A 214 -24.06 4.15 11.96
N HIS A 215 -23.73 2.86 11.96
CA HIS A 215 -24.54 1.78 12.55
C HIS A 215 -23.82 1.01 13.67
N PHE A 216 -22.84 1.63 14.34
CA PHE A 216 -22.12 1.02 15.47
C PHE A 216 -23.07 0.42 16.52
N ASN A 217 -22.79 -0.80 16.96
CA ASN A 217 -23.63 -1.50 17.94
C ASN A 217 -22.77 -2.12 19.04
N LYS A 218 -23.00 -1.66 20.29
CA LYS A 218 -22.28 -2.16 21.47
C LYS A 218 -22.37 -3.68 21.67
N ALA A 219 -23.41 -4.34 21.17
CA ALA A 219 -23.56 -5.78 21.25
C ALA A 219 -22.57 -6.56 20.36
N ASN A 220 -21.94 -5.88 19.40
CA ASN A 220 -21.08 -6.46 18.37
C ASN A 220 -19.59 -6.11 18.55
N ILE A 221 -19.21 -5.54 19.70
CA ILE A 221 -17.84 -5.09 19.95
C ILE A 221 -16.87 -6.26 19.83
N GLY A 222 -15.93 -6.14 18.89
CA GLY A 222 -14.82 -7.06 18.67
C GLY A 222 -13.57 -6.72 19.47
N ALA A 223 -13.31 -5.42 19.69
CA ALA A 223 -12.18 -4.93 20.47
C ALA A 223 -12.49 -3.56 21.10
N THR A 224 -11.70 -3.19 22.09
CA THR A 224 -11.77 -1.90 22.79
C THR A 224 -10.41 -1.21 22.73
N ASP A 225 -10.43 0.12 22.81
CA ASP A 225 -9.24 0.95 22.91
C ASP A 225 -9.28 1.74 24.22
N THR A 226 -8.15 1.80 24.93
CA THR A 226 -7.95 2.53 26.19
C THR A 226 -7.07 3.76 26.03
N GLY A 227 -6.55 4.02 24.84
CA GLY A 227 -5.67 5.12 24.47
C GLY A 227 -4.71 4.71 23.37
N TYR A 228 -3.95 5.66 22.81
CA TYR A 228 -2.96 5.34 21.77
C TYR A 228 -1.65 6.05 22.03
N THR A 229 -0.62 5.56 21.37
CA THR A 229 0.76 6.03 21.54
C THR A 229 1.39 6.30 20.17
N ASP A 230 2.00 7.47 20.04
CA ASP A 230 2.76 7.90 18.87
C ASP A 230 4.23 7.54 19.04
N VAL A 231 4.79 6.87 18.04
CA VAL A 231 6.23 6.63 17.94
C VAL A 231 6.93 7.95 17.61
N THR A 232 8.15 8.15 18.14
CA THR A 232 8.94 9.34 17.86
C THR A 232 9.10 9.57 16.35
N THR A 233 8.60 10.70 15.87
CA THR A 233 8.56 11.03 14.43
C THR A 233 9.94 10.94 13.77
N GLY A 234 9.99 10.25 12.63
CA GLY A 234 11.19 10.04 11.82
C GLY A 234 12.20 9.04 12.40
N SER A 235 11.97 8.50 13.60
CA SER A 235 12.91 7.61 14.27
C SER A 235 12.64 6.14 13.92
N GLU A 236 13.36 5.62 12.93
CA GLU A 236 13.28 4.20 12.56
C GLU A 236 13.68 3.28 13.71
N SER A 237 14.60 3.70 14.59
CA SER A 237 14.98 2.94 15.78
C SER A 237 13.83 2.87 16.80
N ALA A 238 13.09 3.97 17.01
CA ALA A 238 11.90 3.96 17.86
C ALA A 238 10.81 3.08 17.27
N LEU A 239 10.59 3.14 15.94
CA LEU A 239 9.66 2.26 15.25
C LEU A 239 10.07 0.79 15.39
N GLN A 240 11.36 0.48 15.27
CA GLN A 240 11.85 -0.90 15.39
C GLN A 240 11.61 -1.45 16.79
N MET A 241 11.88 -0.65 17.82
CA MET A 241 11.59 -0.99 19.21
C MET A 241 10.09 -1.20 19.44
N ALA A 242 9.24 -0.34 18.88
CA ALA A 242 7.79 -0.50 18.97
C ALA A 242 7.33 -1.79 18.27
N VAL A 243 7.75 -2.04 17.04
CA VAL A 243 7.38 -3.28 16.31
C VAL A 243 7.83 -4.53 17.07
N ALA A 244 9.02 -4.52 17.67
CA ALA A 244 9.55 -5.68 18.39
C ALA A 244 8.86 -5.95 19.74
N SER A 245 8.54 -4.90 20.51
CA SER A 245 8.06 -5.03 21.89
C SER A 245 6.55 -4.89 22.03
N VAL A 246 5.92 -4.17 21.10
CA VAL A 246 4.49 -3.84 21.14
C VAL A 246 3.70 -4.77 20.24
N GLY A 247 4.01 -4.86 18.96
CA GLY A 247 3.23 -5.64 17.99
C GLY A 247 3.23 -4.99 16.60
N PRO A 248 2.21 -5.28 15.76
CA PRO A 248 1.95 -4.49 14.56
C PRO A 248 1.70 -3.01 14.88
N ILE A 249 2.25 -2.10 14.07
CA ILE A 249 2.19 -0.64 14.26
C ILE A 249 1.60 0.02 13.01
N SER A 250 0.62 0.91 13.19
CA SER A 250 0.08 1.73 12.10
C SER A 250 1.13 2.73 11.66
N VAL A 251 1.38 2.83 10.35
CA VAL A 251 2.33 3.80 9.78
C VAL A 251 1.72 4.48 8.56
N ALA A 252 2.13 5.70 8.28
CA ALA A 252 1.84 6.34 6.98
C ALA A 252 3.11 6.47 6.15
N ILE A 253 2.96 6.36 4.84
CA ILE A 253 4.03 6.40 3.86
C ILE A 253 3.66 7.31 2.68
N ASP A 254 4.66 7.70 1.90
CA ASP A 254 4.49 8.18 0.53
C ASP A 254 4.34 6.96 -0.41
N ALA A 255 3.14 6.76 -0.93
CA ALA A 255 2.81 5.73 -1.91
C ALA A 255 2.44 6.37 -3.27
N SER A 256 2.87 7.60 -3.53
CA SER A 256 2.48 8.37 -4.71
C SER A 256 3.18 7.91 -6.00
N HIS A 257 4.27 7.16 -5.89
CA HIS A 257 5.09 6.80 -7.04
C HIS A 257 4.54 5.64 -7.86
N GLN A 258 4.75 5.71 -9.18
CA GLN A 258 4.39 4.66 -10.12
C GLN A 258 5.13 3.33 -9.85
N SER A 259 6.33 3.39 -9.28
CA SER A 259 7.07 2.21 -8.81
C SER A 259 6.37 1.53 -7.62
N PHE A 260 5.65 2.29 -6.78
CA PHE A 260 4.83 1.73 -5.70
C PHE A 260 3.55 1.08 -6.27
N GLN A 261 2.85 1.78 -7.17
CA GLN A 261 1.65 1.27 -7.85
C GLN A 261 1.90 -0.12 -8.46
N LEU A 262 3.05 -0.30 -9.12
CA LEU A 262 3.42 -1.52 -9.85
C LEU A 262 4.37 -2.44 -9.07
N TYR A 263 4.59 -2.20 -7.77
CA TYR A 263 5.48 -3.05 -6.96
C TYR A 263 5.03 -4.51 -6.99
N LYS A 264 6.00 -5.42 -7.16
CA LYS A 264 5.78 -6.86 -7.18
C LYS A 264 6.54 -7.57 -6.07
N SER A 265 7.87 -7.44 -6.02
CA SER A 265 8.67 -8.13 -5.00
C SER A 265 10.03 -7.48 -4.74
N GLY A 266 10.73 -7.95 -3.71
CA GLY A 266 12.03 -7.42 -3.29
C GLY A 266 11.93 -6.24 -2.32
N VAL A 267 13.06 -5.67 -1.92
CA VAL A 267 13.10 -4.56 -0.97
C VAL A 267 12.90 -3.24 -1.71
N TYR A 268 11.71 -2.66 -1.58
CA TYR A 268 11.35 -1.40 -2.19
C TYR A 268 12.19 -0.26 -1.65
N ASN A 269 12.75 0.53 -2.56
CA ASN A 269 13.59 1.66 -2.27
C ASN A 269 13.50 2.68 -3.41
N GLU A 270 12.66 3.69 -3.25
CA GLU A 270 12.39 4.73 -4.24
C GLU A 270 13.08 6.05 -3.84
N PRO A 271 14.15 6.48 -4.54
CA PRO A 271 14.87 7.71 -4.17
C PRO A 271 14.01 8.98 -4.22
N ALA A 272 12.91 8.99 -4.98
CA ALA A 272 12.02 10.14 -5.09
C ALA A 272 10.97 10.24 -3.96
N CYS A 273 10.86 9.20 -3.13
CA CYS A 273 9.91 9.18 -2.00
C CYS A 273 10.12 10.35 -1.05
N SER A 274 9.03 10.97 -0.64
CA SER A 274 9.02 11.97 0.41
C SER A 274 9.01 11.31 1.78
N SER A 275 9.81 11.86 2.71
CA SER A 275 9.70 11.50 4.13
C SER A 275 8.64 12.30 4.89
N THR A 276 7.95 13.24 4.22
CA THR A 276 7.01 14.18 4.86
C THR A 276 5.67 14.33 4.14
N LEU A 277 5.61 14.14 2.82
CA LEU A 277 4.38 14.16 2.02
C LEU A 277 3.77 12.75 2.00
N LEU A 278 3.19 12.34 3.12
CA LEU A 278 2.57 11.02 3.27
C LEU A 278 1.13 11.06 2.76
N ASP A 279 0.70 9.98 2.11
CA ASP A 279 -0.63 9.88 1.49
C ASP A 279 -1.30 8.51 1.67
N HIS A 280 -0.59 7.51 2.21
CA HIS A 280 -1.14 6.16 2.38
C HIS A 280 -0.89 5.57 3.77
N GLY A 281 -1.95 5.05 4.40
CA GLY A 281 -1.91 4.37 5.69
C GLY A 281 -1.73 2.86 5.53
N VAL A 282 -0.71 2.29 6.15
CA VAL A 282 -0.36 0.87 6.08
C VAL A 282 0.03 0.34 7.46
N LEU A 283 0.36 -0.95 7.58
CA LEU A 283 0.67 -1.58 8.86
C LEU A 283 2.05 -2.23 8.83
N ALA A 284 2.98 -1.76 9.66
CA ALA A 284 4.26 -2.41 9.89
C ALA A 284 4.06 -3.64 10.77
N VAL A 285 4.24 -4.84 10.21
CA VAL A 285 4.00 -6.14 10.87
C VAL A 285 5.29 -6.89 11.20
N GLY A 286 6.44 -6.26 10.98
CA GLY A 286 7.73 -6.91 11.19
C GLY A 286 8.88 -6.18 10.52
N TYR A 287 10.05 -6.76 10.64
CA TYR A 287 11.27 -6.29 9.99
C TYR A 287 12.29 -7.43 9.92
N GLY A 288 13.30 -7.27 9.07
CA GLY A 288 14.42 -8.18 8.98
C GLY A 288 15.57 -7.58 8.18
N THR A 289 16.45 -8.47 7.74
CA THR A 289 17.58 -8.18 6.85
C THR A 289 17.61 -9.27 5.78
N SER A 290 17.70 -8.90 4.50
CA SER A 290 17.78 -9.86 3.39
C SER A 290 19.17 -10.50 3.32
N SER A 291 19.29 -11.55 2.52
CA SER A 291 20.54 -12.30 2.36
C SER A 291 21.72 -11.47 1.86
N ASP A 292 21.44 -10.38 1.15
CA ASP A 292 22.43 -9.41 0.63
C ASP A 292 22.78 -8.31 1.65
N GLY A 293 22.22 -8.37 2.87
CA GLY A 293 22.46 -7.41 3.94
C GLY A 293 21.51 -6.20 3.94
N THR A 294 20.51 -6.14 3.05
CA THR A 294 19.57 -5.02 3.02
C THR A 294 18.54 -5.12 4.14
N ASP A 295 18.49 -4.13 5.02
CA ASP A 295 17.48 -4.03 6.07
C ASP A 295 16.11 -3.68 5.47
N TYR A 296 15.05 -4.33 5.96
CA TYR A 296 13.68 -4.06 5.51
C TYR A 296 12.65 -4.09 6.64
N TRP A 297 11.55 -3.36 6.41
CA TRP A 297 10.26 -3.46 7.09
C TRP A 297 9.37 -4.45 6.35
N ILE A 298 8.56 -5.22 7.06
CA ILE A 298 7.46 -6.01 6.50
C ILE A 298 6.18 -5.20 6.67
N VAL A 299 5.58 -4.77 5.57
CA VAL A 299 4.44 -3.86 5.58
C VAL A 299 3.23 -4.56 4.96
N LYS A 300 2.12 -4.61 5.68
CA LYS A 300 0.82 -5.09 5.19
C LYS A 300 0.10 -3.93 4.51
N ASN A 301 -0.33 -4.16 3.27
CA ASN A 301 -1.12 -3.20 2.49
C ASN A 301 -2.62 -3.58 2.53
N SER A 302 -3.47 -2.69 2.01
CA SER A 302 -4.93 -2.82 1.97
C SER A 302 -5.49 -2.89 0.55
N TRP A 303 -4.70 -3.34 -0.42
CA TRP A 303 -5.07 -3.39 -1.85
C TRP A 303 -5.35 -4.80 -2.37
N GLY A 304 -5.67 -5.72 -1.47
CA GLY A 304 -5.88 -7.14 -1.77
C GLY A 304 -4.57 -7.91 -1.94
N ALA A 305 -4.68 -9.24 -1.82
CA ALA A 305 -3.52 -10.14 -1.85
C ALA A 305 -2.85 -10.24 -3.23
N ALA A 306 -3.51 -9.81 -4.31
CA ALA A 306 -2.94 -9.83 -5.66
C ALA A 306 -1.87 -8.75 -5.89
N TRP A 307 -1.81 -7.71 -5.05
CA TRP A 307 -0.80 -6.66 -5.13
C TRP A 307 0.46 -7.04 -4.34
N GLY A 308 1.64 -6.73 -4.87
CA GLY A 308 2.91 -6.97 -4.18
C GLY A 308 3.14 -8.44 -3.81
N MET A 309 3.79 -8.67 -2.67
CA MET A 309 4.13 -10.00 -2.17
C MET A 309 2.97 -10.57 -1.34
N ASN A 310 1.92 -11.04 -2.01
CA ASN A 310 0.67 -11.52 -1.38
C ASN A 310 -0.02 -10.45 -0.52
N GLY A 311 -0.05 -9.19 -0.99
CA GLY A 311 -0.60 -8.05 -0.27
C GLY A 311 0.37 -7.36 0.69
N TYR A 312 1.64 -7.77 0.68
CA TYR A 312 2.70 -7.20 1.51
C TYR A 312 3.76 -6.51 0.64
N LEU A 313 4.49 -5.63 1.29
CA LEU A 313 5.65 -4.91 0.78
C LEU A 313 6.82 -5.15 1.73
N TRP A 314 8.00 -5.39 1.18
CA TRP A 314 9.24 -5.16 1.92
C TRP A 314 9.76 -3.79 1.57
N MET A 315 9.88 -2.90 2.55
CA MET A 315 10.36 -1.53 2.33
C MET A 315 11.70 -1.34 3.03
N SER A 316 12.65 -0.66 2.39
CA SER A 316 13.98 -0.50 2.98
C SER A 316 13.90 0.19 4.35
N ARG A 317 14.61 -0.37 5.32
CA ARG A 317 14.74 0.13 6.69
C ARG A 317 16.16 0.67 6.90
N ASN A 318 16.32 1.59 7.84
CA ASN A 318 17.60 2.24 8.16
C ASN A 318 18.17 2.97 6.94
N LYS A 319 17.29 3.64 6.19
CA LYS A 319 17.60 4.26 4.90
C LYS A 319 16.95 5.64 4.82
N ASP A 320 17.36 6.50 5.74
CA ASP A 320 16.93 7.90 5.86
C ASP A 320 15.40 8.05 5.95
N ASN A 321 14.74 7.15 6.71
CA ASN A 321 13.28 7.13 6.86
C ASN A 321 12.57 7.10 5.49
N GLN A 322 12.96 6.12 4.66
CA GLN A 322 12.48 5.95 3.30
C GLN A 322 10.94 5.98 3.23
N CYS A 323 10.41 6.78 2.31
CA CYS A 323 8.98 7.07 2.14
C CYS A 323 8.26 7.52 3.42
N GLY A 324 8.98 7.96 4.45
CA GLY A 324 8.43 8.50 5.68
C GLY A 324 7.82 7.46 6.64
N ILE A 325 8.19 6.19 6.54
CA ILE A 325 7.58 5.09 7.33
C ILE A 325 7.55 5.34 8.84
N ALA A 326 8.53 6.04 9.39
CA ALA A 326 8.61 6.38 10.81
C ALA A 326 8.09 7.80 11.11
N THR A 327 7.62 8.57 10.12
CA THR A 327 7.18 9.96 10.30
C THR A 327 5.85 10.03 11.06
N LYS A 328 4.89 9.15 10.72
CA LYS A 328 3.57 9.06 11.33
C LYS A 328 3.25 7.62 11.69
N ALA A 329 3.83 7.18 12.80
CA ALA A 329 3.68 5.83 13.31
C ALA A 329 3.00 5.87 14.69
N SER A 330 1.95 5.07 14.88
CA SER A 330 1.19 5.01 16.12
C SER A 330 0.53 3.64 16.33
N TYR A 331 0.12 3.37 17.57
CA TYR A 331 -0.56 2.12 17.91
C TYR A 331 -1.56 2.33 19.06
N PRO A 332 -2.67 1.57 19.09
CA PRO A 332 -3.67 1.64 20.16
C PRO A 332 -3.26 0.80 21.38
N LEU A 333 -3.95 1.00 22.49
CA LEU A 333 -3.71 0.31 23.76
C LEU A 333 -4.97 -0.47 24.13
N VAL A 334 -4.85 -1.78 24.33
CA VAL A 334 -5.98 -2.65 24.68
C VAL A 334 -5.99 -2.98 26.15
#